data_AF-A0A7R7ENV5-F1
#
_entry.id   AF-A0A7R7ENV5-F1
#
_cell.length_a   1.000
_cell.length_b   1.000
_cell.length_c   1.000
_cell.angle_alpha   90.00
_cell.angle_beta   90.00
_cell.angle_gamma   90.00
#
_symmetry.space_group_name_H-M   'P 1'
#
loop_
_entity.id
_entity.type
_entity.pdbx_description
1 polymer ?
#
loop_
_entity_poly.entity_id
_entity_poly.type
_entity_poly.pdbx_seq_one_letter_code
_entity_poly.pdbx_strand_id
1 'polypeptide(L)'
;MLIERGFKVTSTSLETYDLFLGHPYIDKITHIQIKFGAFYPKALLDGLPPNWVHYEYHTIDNKRISDYTYSALSCSEHHPITESDTESIEYAKRLNISNLECWLNDIDPAGFWSVLKLGGIELY
;
A
#
# COMPACT_ATOMS: atom_id res chain seq x y z
N MET A 1 12.68 4.42 2.09
CA MET A 1 12.34 3.14 2.76
C MET A 1 12.03 1.98 1.82
N LEU A 2 10.88 1.91 1.12
CA LEU A 2 10.58 0.75 0.23
C LEU A 2 11.62 0.57 -0.89
N ILE A 3 11.95 1.65 -1.60
CA ILE A 3 12.95 1.63 -2.67
C ILE A 3 14.33 1.21 -2.13
N GLU A 4 14.71 1.67 -0.95
CA GLU A 4 15.98 1.30 -0.28
C GLU A 4 16.01 -0.18 0.14
N ARG A 5 14.85 -0.83 0.26
CA ARG A 5 14.71 -2.27 0.48
C ARG A 5 14.57 -3.07 -0.82
N GLY A 6 14.77 -2.44 -1.99
CA GLY A 6 14.76 -3.13 -3.28
C GLY A 6 13.37 -3.32 -3.89
N PHE A 7 12.33 -2.68 -3.32
CA PHE A 7 11.02 -2.66 -3.97
C PHE A 7 11.02 -1.75 -5.19
N LYS A 8 10.60 -2.28 -6.34
CA LYS A 8 10.36 -1.51 -7.55
C LYS A 8 9.00 -0.83 -7.43
N VAL A 9 8.95 0.38 -6.89
CA VAL A 9 7.71 1.18 -6.79
C VAL A 9 7.42 1.86 -8.13
N THR A 10 6.20 1.69 -8.66
CA THR A 10 5.78 2.30 -9.94
C THR A 10 4.87 3.50 -9.75
N SER A 11 3.99 3.46 -8.75
CA SER A 11 3.12 4.59 -8.43
C SER A 11 2.66 4.55 -6.99
N THR A 12 2.39 5.72 -6.43
CA THR A 12 1.73 5.88 -5.14
C THR A 12 0.55 6.83 -5.28
N SER A 13 -0.56 6.52 -4.63
CA SER A 13 -1.68 7.45 -4.49
C SER A 13 -2.14 7.51 -3.03
N LEU A 14 -2.66 8.69 -2.67
CA LEU A 14 -3.30 8.94 -1.40
C LEU A 14 -4.48 9.84 -1.68
N GLU A 15 -5.68 9.30 -1.53
CA GLU A 15 -6.92 9.98 -1.88
C GLU A 15 -7.92 9.85 -0.74
N THR A 16 -8.81 10.82 -0.61
CA THR A 16 -9.87 10.80 0.39
C THR A 16 -11.18 11.09 -0.31
N TYR A 17 -12.15 10.22 -0.09
CA TYR A 17 -13.44 10.26 -0.76
C TYR A 17 -14.56 10.41 0.25
N ASP A 18 -15.60 11.10 -0.17
CA ASP A 18 -16.88 11.14 0.52
C ASP A 18 -17.60 9.80 0.35
N LEU A 19 -17.94 9.16 1.46
CA LEU A 19 -18.71 7.92 1.49
C LEU A 19 -20.20 8.26 1.53
N PHE A 20 -20.85 8.21 0.36
CA PHE A 20 -22.26 8.54 0.27
C PHE A 20 -23.14 7.35 0.69
N LEU A 21 -23.60 7.35 1.95
CA LEU A 21 -24.52 6.34 2.50
C LEU A 21 -26.00 6.78 2.48
N GLY A 22 -26.34 7.82 1.72
CA GLY A 22 -27.72 8.33 1.62
C GLY A 22 -28.16 9.24 2.79
N HIS A 23 -27.23 9.75 3.58
CA HIS A 23 -27.50 10.65 4.72
C HIS A 23 -26.89 12.06 4.46
N PRO A 24 -27.42 13.16 5.03
CA PRO A 24 -26.81 14.50 4.97
C PRO A 24 -25.42 14.62 5.63
N TYR A 25 -24.99 13.56 6.29
CA TYR A 25 -23.76 13.43 7.04
C TYR A 25 -22.86 12.44 6.30
N ILE A 26 -21.71 12.92 5.85
CA ILE A 26 -20.83 12.23 4.91
C ILE A 26 -19.62 11.73 5.68
N ASP A 27 -19.59 10.43 5.95
CA ASP A 27 -18.37 9.73 6.35
C ASP A 27 -17.34 9.83 5.24
N LYS A 28 -16.06 9.65 5.55
CA LYS A 28 -15.00 9.68 4.56
C LYS A 28 -14.18 8.40 4.57
N ILE A 29 -13.58 8.08 3.44
CA ILE A 29 -12.59 7.01 3.34
C ILE A 29 -11.31 7.60 2.79
N THR A 30 -10.21 7.43 3.52
CA THR A 30 -8.88 7.64 2.96
C THR A 30 -8.33 6.32 2.44
N HIS A 31 -7.86 6.33 1.20
CA HIS A 31 -7.22 5.19 0.58
C HIS A 31 -5.79 5.56 0.19
N ILE A 32 -4.83 4.78 0.67
CA ILE A 32 -3.42 4.85 0.31
C ILE A 32 -3.09 3.62 -0.52
N GLN A 33 -2.44 3.81 -1.66
CA GLN A 33 -2.07 2.73 -2.56
C GLN A 33 -0.61 2.87 -2.98
N ILE A 34 0.12 1.75 -2.97
CA ILE A 34 1.48 1.65 -3.47
C ILE A 34 1.51 0.50 -4.46
N LYS A 35 1.72 0.81 -5.75
CA LYS A 35 1.85 -0.20 -6.79
C LYS A 35 3.31 -0.51 -7.04
N PHE A 36 3.60 -1.78 -7.24
CA PHE A 36 4.93 -2.25 -7.59
C PHE A 36 5.04 -2.64 -9.06
N GLY A 37 6.23 -2.47 -9.63
CA GLY A 37 6.57 -2.87 -10.99
C GLY A 37 7.05 -4.31 -11.12
N ALA A 38 6.84 -5.11 -10.09
CA ALA A 38 7.15 -6.53 -10.03
C ALA A 38 6.15 -7.25 -9.10
N PHE A 39 6.13 -8.58 -9.19
CA PHE A 39 5.43 -9.43 -8.25
C PHE A 39 6.27 -9.66 -7.00
N TYR A 40 5.67 -9.51 -5.82
CA TYR A 40 6.28 -9.79 -4.52
C TYR A 40 5.39 -10.80 -3.79
N PRO A 41 5.88 -12.02 -3.52
CA PRO A 41 5.13 -13.02 -2.76
C PRO A 41 4.66 -12.50 -1.41
N LYS A 42 3.45 -12.89 -0.99
CA LYS A 42 2.86 -12.49 0.30
C LYS A 42 3.78 -12.77 1.49
N ALA A 43 4.51 -13.88 1.48
CA ALA A 43 5.45 -14.25 2.55
C ALA A 43 6.57 -13.23 2.79
N LEU A 44 6.95 -12.43 1.78
CA LEU A 44 7.89 -11.31 1.96
C LEU A 44 7.28 -10.15 2.76
N LEU A 45 5.96 -10.07 2.75
CA LEU A 45 5.16 -8.99 3.31
C LEU A 45 4.38 -9.49 4.54
N ASP A 46 4.81 -10.61 5.13
CA ASP A 46 4.25 -11.09 6.38
C ASP A 46 4.53 -10.09 7.51
N GLY A 47 3.53 -9.90 8.37
CA GLY A 47 3.63 -8.95 9.47
C GLY A 47 3.37 -7.49 9.09
N LEU A 48 2.84 -7.21 7.88
CA LEU A 48 2.33 -5.88 7.53
C LEU A 48 1.47 -5.30 8.66
N PRO A 49 1.47 -3.97 8.87
CA PRO A 49 0.62 -3.37 9.87
C PRO A 49 -0.87 -3.66 9.59
N PRO A 50 -1.74 -3.70 10.61
CA PRO A 50 -3.11 -4.25 10.49
C PRO A 50 -3.97 -3.66 9.37
N ASN A 51 -3.79 -2.38 9.06
CA ASN A 51 -4.59 -1.67 8.05
C ASN A 51 -4.04 -1.82 6.63
N TRP A 52 -2.86 -2.42 6.48
CA TRP A 52 -2.20 -2.62 5.20
C TRP A 52 -2.47 -4.01 4.65
N VAL A 53 -2.86 -4.05 3.39
CA VAL A 53 -3.18 -5.28 2.67
C VAL A 53 -2.28 -5.39 1.45
N HIS A 54 -1.66 -6.54 1.28
CA HIS A 54 -1.01 -6.92 0.03
C HIS A 54 -2.02 -7.59 -0.91
N TYR A 55 -1.97 -7.22 -2.17
CA TYR A 55 -2.80 -7.84 -3.21
C TYR A 55 -2.11 -7.84 -4.57
N GLU A 56 -2.64 -8.65 -5.45
CA GLU A 56 -2.14 -8.85 -6.81
C GLU A 56 -3.01 -8.09 -7.81
N TYR A 57 -2.40 -7.57 -8.86
CA TYR A 57 -3.12 -6.89 -9.93
C TYR A 57 -2.47 -7.12 -11.29
N HIS A 58 -3.28 -6.95 -12.33
CA HIS A 58 -2.82 -6.92 -13.72
C HIS A 58 -3.01 -5.52 -14.28
N THR A 59 -2.09 -5.09 -15.13
CA THR A 59 -2.27 -3.87 -15.92
C THR A 59 -3.14 -4.15 -17.12
N ILE A 60 -3.87 -3.13 -17.60
CA ILE A 60 -4.62 -3.19 -18.84
C ILE A 60 -3.94 -2.25 -19.84
N ASP A 61 -3.55 -2.78 -20.99
CA ASP A 61 -3.03 -2.01 -22.11
C ASP A 61 -3.79 -2.39 -23.39
N ASN A 62 -4.17 -1.40 -24.20
CA ASN A 62 -4.92 -1.59 -25.45
C ASN A 62 -6.13 -2.55 -25.31
N LYS A 63 -6.92 -2.41 -24.24
CA LYS A 63 -8.08 -3.27 -23.90
C LYS A 63 -7.74 -4.75 -23.65
N ARG A 64 -6.47 -5.06 -23.42
CA ARG A 64 -6.00 -6.41 -23.10
C ARG A 64 -5.39 -6.41 -21.69
N ILE A 65 -5.73 -7.43 -20.92
CA ILE A 65 -5.11 -7.67 -19.61
C ILE A 65 -3.70 -8.20 -19.85
N SER A 66 -2.73 -7.65 -19.13
CA SER A 66 -1.34 -8.11 -19.16
C SER A 66 -1.24 -9.53 -18.60
N ASP A 67 -0.47 -10.38 -19.29
CA ASP A 67 -0.14 -11.73 -18.80
C ASP A 67 0.77 -11.69 -17.55
N TYR A 68 1.36 -10.52 -17.25
CA TYR A 68 2.17 -10.31 -16.05
C TYR A 68 1.30 -9.93 -14.85
N THR A 69 1.56 -10.60 -13.74
CA THR A 69 0.99 -10.27 -12.43
C THR A 69 1.94 -9.34 -11.69
N TYR A 70 1.38 -8.32 -11.04
CA TYR A 70 2.11 -7.37 -10.21
C TYR A 70 1.56 -7.40 -8.79
N SER A 71 2.30 -6.84 -7.85
CA SER A 71 1.86 -6.69 -6.46
C SER A 71 1.64 -5.24 -6.09
N ALA A 72 0.75 -5.00 -5.15
CA ALA A 72 0.50 -3.70 -4.57
C ALA A 72 0.23 -3.82 -3.07
N LEU A 73 0.41 -2.71 -2.37
CA LEU A 73 -0.06 -2.49 -1.02
C LEU A 73 -1.19 -1.47 -1.05
N SER A 74 -2.22 -1.69 -0.23
CA SER A 74 -3.25 -0.69 0.03
C SER A 74 -3.57 -0.59 1.51
N CYS A 75 -3.91 0.61 1.95
CA CYS A 75 -4.47 0.88 3.26
C CYS A 75 -5.74 1.71 3.09
N SER A 76 -6.83 1.24 3.67
CA SER A 76 -8.12 1.95 3.64
C SER A 76 -8.55 2.25 5.06
N GLU A 77 -8.66 3.53 5.37
CA GLU A 77 -9.11 4.01 6.68
C GLU A 77 -10.50 4.62 6.53
N HIS A 78 -11.43 4.18 7.38
CA HIS A 78 -12.75 4.77 7.46
C HIS A 78 -12.75 5.87 8.52
N HIS A 79 -13.16 7.06 8.12
CA HIS A 79 -13.34 8.21 8.99
C HIS A 79 -14.85 8.35 9.25
N PRO A 80 -15.34 7.96 10.44
CA PRO A 80 -16.71 8.26 10.80
C PRO A 80 -16.91 9.77 10.82
N ILE A 81 -18.15 10.25 10.70
CA ILE A 81 -18.44 11.69 10.69
C ILE A 81 -17.80 12.46 11.86
N THR A 82 -17.70 11.87 13.04
CA THR A 82 -17.09 12.49 14.22
C THR A 82 -15.59 12.76 14.08
N GLU A 83 -14.94 12.11 13.13
CA GLU A 83 -13.48 12.15 12.87
C GLU A 83 -13.19 12.45 11.38
N SER A 84 -14.16 13.05 10.67
CA SER A 84 -14.06 13.40 9.24
C SER A 84 -13.59 14.84 8.98
N ASP A 85 -13.20 15.54 10.05
CA ASP A 85 -12.53 16.83 9.94
C ASP A 85 -11.10 16.65 9.39
N THR A 86 -10.55 17.75 8.88
CA THR A 86 -9.24 17.72 8.22
C THR A 86 -8.10 17.29 9.15
N GLU A 87 -8.13 17.67 10.43
CA GLU A 87 -7.04 17.35 11.36
C GLU A 87 -7.03 15.87 11.71
N SER A 88 -8.20 15.29 11.98
CA SER A 88 -8.38 13.86 12.26
C SER A 88 -7.94 13.01 11.07
N ILE A 89 -8.33 13.38 9.86
CA ILE A 89 -7.93 12.68 8.63
C ILE A 89 -6.41 12.76 8.41
N GLU A 90 -5.82 13.95 8.56
CA GLU A 90 -4.37 14.12 8.40
C GLU A 90 -3.57 13.38 9.49
N TYR A 91 -4.11 13.30 10.71
CA TYR A 91 -3.53 12.47 11.77
C TYR A 91 -3.54 10.99 11.39
N ALA A 92 -4.69 10.46 10.96
CA ALA A 92 -4.82 9.06 10.58
C ALA A 92 -3.95 8.68 9.37
N LYS A 93 -3.81 9.57 8.38
CA LYS A 93 -2.88 9.41 7.26
C LYS A 93 -1.44 9.25 7.76
N ARG A 94 -0.98 10.17 8.61
CA ARG A 94 0.37 10.13 9.17
C ARG A 94 0.61 8.88 10.01
N LEU A 95 -0.37 8.47 10.81
CA LEU A 95 -0.28 7.26 11.62
C LEU A 95 -0.13 6.02 10.75
N ASN A 96 -0.97 5.86 9.72
CA ASN A 96 -0.90 4.71 8.83
C ASN A 96 0.40 4.64 8.02
N ILE A 97 0.93 5.79 7.58
CA ILE A 97 2.25 5.87 6.93
C ILE A 97 3.36 5.52 7.93
N SER A 98 3.34 6.11 9.12
CA SER A 98 4.36 5.86 10.15
C SER A 98 4.39 4.41 10.59
N ASN A 99 3.23 3.75 10.72
CA ASN A 99 3.15 2.33 11.03
C ASN A 99 3.81 1.46 9.95
N LEU A 100 3.61 1.80 8.66
CA LEU A 100 4.29 1.11 7.56
C LEU A 100 5.80 1.33 7.60
N GLU A 101 6.25 2.56 7.88
CA GLU A 101 7.67 2.88 8.02
C GLU A 101 8.31 2.14 9.19
N CYS A 102 7.65 2.05 10.34
CA CYS A 102 8.12 1.25 11.48
C CYS A 102 8.28 -0.21 11.10
N TRP A 103 7.27 -0.82 10.49
CA TRP A 103 7.36 -2.21 10.02
C TRP A 103 8.52 -2.41 9.03
N LEU A 104 8.73 -1.48 8.10
CA LEU A 104 9.86 -1.55 7.18
C LEU A 104 11.22 -1.42 7.87
N ASN A 105 11.30 -0.64 8.96
CA ASN A 105 12.52 -0.48 9.75
C ASN A 105 12.89 -1.76 10.51
N ASP A 106 11.89 -2.49 10.99
CA ASP A 106 12.08 -3.73 11.76
C ASP A 106 12.57 -4.91 10.90
N ILE A 107 12.35 -4.86 9.59
CA ILE A 107 12.87 -5.87 8.67
C ILE A 107 14.40 -5.69 8.54
N ASP A 108 15.18 -6.77 8.50
CA ASP A 108 16.60 -6.69 8.12
C ASP A 108 16.74 -6.42 6.61
N PRO A 109 17.36 -5.31 6.17
CA PRO A 109 17.59 -5.07 4.75
C PRO A 109 18.36 -6.23 4.10
N ALA A 110 19.44 -6.72 4.69
CA ALA A 110 20.30 -7.70 4.03
C ALA A 110 19.56 -9.04 3.79
N GLY A 111 18.81 -9.51 4.79
CA GLY A 111 17.92 -10.65 4.66
C GLY A 111 16.86 -10.42 3.60
N PHE A 112 16.21 -9.26 3.59
CA PHE A 112 15.16 -8.94 2.62
C PHE A 112 15.68 -8.97 1.17
N TRP A 113 16.81 -8.30 0.93
CA TRP A 113 17.51 -8.31 -0.37
C TRP A 113 17.89 -9.72 -0.81
N SER A 114 18.32 -10.57 0.13
CA SER A 114 18.67 -11.97 -0.15
C SER A 114 17.45 -12.78 -0.58
N VAL A 115 16.29 -12.59 0.07
CA VAL A 115 15.05 -13.29 -0.33
C VAL A 115 14.57 -12.81 -1.70
N LEU A 116 14.61 -11.49 -1.98
CA LEU A 116 14.28 -10.97 -3.31
C LEU A 116 15.14 -11.61 -4.41
N LYS A 117 16.46 -11.67 -4.18
CA LYS A 117 17.41 -12.26 -5.12
C LYS A 117 17.19 -13.76 -5.33
N LEU A 118 16.94 -14.51 -4.25
CA LEU A 118 16.63 -15.94 -4.32
C LEU A 118 15.28 -16.20 -5.02
N GLY A 119 14.33 -15.28 -4.90
CA GLY A 119 13.06 -15.29 -5.62
C GLY A 119 13.16 -14.90 -7.10
N GLY A 120 14.37 -14.63 -7.61
CA GLY A 120 14.59 -14.28 -9.02
C GLY A 120 14.20 -12.84 -9.37
N ILE A 121 14.04 -11.97 -8.38
CA ILE A 121 13.73 -10.55 -8.60
C ILE A 121 15.04 -9.80 -8.85
N GLU A 122 15.21 -9.26 -10.07
CA GLU A 122 16.34 -8.39 -10.39
C GLU A 122 16.20 -7.04 -9.66
N LEU A 123 17.24 -6.69 -8.91
CA LEU A 123 17.35 -5.45 -8.18
C LEU A 123 18.18 -4.50 -9.04
N TYR A 124 17.61 -3.36 -9.44
CA TYR A 124 18.27 -2.33 -10.25
C TYR A 124 18.81 -1.21 -9.37
#